data_AF-A0A1Z1V5M8-F1
#
_entry.id   AF-A0A1Z1V5M8-F1
#
_cell.length_a   1.000
_cell.length_b   1.000
_cell.length_c   1.000
_cell.angle_alpha   90.00
_cell.angle_beta   90.00
_cell.angle_gamma   90.00
#
_symmetry.space_group_name_H-M   'P 1'
#
loop_
_entity.id
_entity.type
_entity.pdbx_description
1 polymer ?
#
loop_
_entity_poly.entity_id
_entity_poly.type
_entity_poly.pdbx_seq_one_letter_code
_entity_poly.pdbx_strand_id
1 'polypeptide(L)'
;MISGKRRRVRAIFDQTFHRSARSEGDVIFLLVQAVENIKPICEVEKVKRAGTTYDVPSIVGRDRQQSLAIRWILEGAEEGRISKSTSLEKSSFSSIVDAYRQRGIAHMKRQNLHRLASVKRRFAHFRWPTRPVQDEPGVIKVLLSASPLVYDLLFKSIAFPVIF
;
A
#
# COMPACT_ATOMS: atom_id res chain seq x y z
N MET A 1 -5.09 -15.54 -16.45
CA MET A 1 -5.04 -16.62 -17.47
C MET A 1 -4.40 -17.83 -16.81
N ILE A 2 -5.12 -18.96 -16.73
CA ILE A 2 -4.61 -20.19 -16.11
C ILE A 2 -4.09 -21.09 -17.25
N SER A 3 -2.88 -21.67 -17.09
CA SER A 3 -2.32 -22.65 -18.03
C SER A 3 -2.18 -22.14 -19.48
N GLY A 4 -1.98 -20.83 -19.69
CA GLY A 4 -1.76 -20.26 -21.03
C GLY A 4 -2.97 -20.28 -21.98
N LYS A 5 -4.17 -20.65 -21.51
CA LYS A 5 -5.36 -20.82 -22.35
C LYS A 5 -6.02 -19.50 -22.76
N ARG A 6 -5.35 -18.72 -23.62
CA ARG A 6 -5.79 -17.38 -24.06
C ARG A 6 -7.15 -17.39 -24.76
N ARG A 7 -7.40 -18.35 -25.65
CA ARG A 7 -8.65 -18.43 -26.43
C ARG A 7 -9.89 -18.57 -25.54
N ARG A 8 -9.79 -19.41 -24.50
CA ARG A 8 -10.88 -19.63 -23.54
C ARG A 8 -11.15 -18.39 -22.70
N VAL A 9 -10.10 -17.72 -22.23
CA VAL A 9 -10.23 -16.46 -21.46
C VAL A 9 -10.90 -15.37 -22.29
N ARG A 10 -10.52 -15.24 -23.57
CA ARG A 10 -11.13 -14.26 -24.48
C ARG A 10 -12.63 -14.51 -24.67
N ALA A 11 -13.03 -15.76 -24.92
CA ALA A 11 -14.45 -16.11 -25.05
C ALA A 11 -15.27 -15.79 -23.78
N ILE A 12 -14.72 -16.08 -22.59
CA ILE A 12 -15.36 -15.74 -21.30
C ILE A 12 -15.52 -14.22 -21.18
N PHE A 13 -14.48 -13.47 -21.51
CA PHE A 13 -14.50 -12.01 -21.45
C PHE A 13 -15.55 -11.43 -22.41
N ASP A 14 -15.58 -11.88 -23.67
CA ASP A 14 -16.55 -11.42 -24.66
C ASP A 14 -18.00 -11.68 -24.17
N GLN A 15 -18.26 -12.85 -23.59
CA GLN A 15 -19.56 -13.17 -23.00
C GLN A 15 -19.93 -12.30 -21.79
N THR A 16 -18.97 -11.94 -20.95
CA THR A 16 -19.20 -10.99 -19.85
C THR A 16 -19.60 -9.61 -20.36
N PHE A 17 -18.97 -9.13 -21.44
CA PHE A 17 -19.27 -7.84 -22.06
C PHE A 17 -20.65 -7.81 -22.72
N HIS A 18 -21.02 -8.89 -23.42
CA HIS A 18 -22.36 -9.02 -23.97
C HIS A 18 -23.44 -9.01 -22.87
N ARG A 19 -23.14 -9.56 -21.70
CA ARG A 19 -24.05 -9.54 -20.55
C ARG A 19 -24.15 -8.15 -19.93
N SER A 20 -23.05 -7.42 -19.76
CA SER A 20 -23.06 -6.07 -19.19
C SER A 20 -23.73 -5.04 -20.09
N ALA A 21 -23.53 -5.14 -21.40
CA ALA A 21 -24.17 -4.25 -22.38
C ALA A 21 -25.70 -4.27 -22.31
N ARG A 22 -26.28 -5.40 -21.90
CA ARG A 22 -27.74 -5.56 -21.75
C ARG A 22 -28.30 -4.97 -20.46
N SER A 23 -27.46 -4.72 -19.45
CA SER A 23 -27.92 -4.38 -18.10
C SER A 23 -27.76 -2.90 -17.75
N GLU A 24 -26.58 -2.31 -18.00
CA GLU A 24 -26.21 -1.00 -17.42
C GLU A 24 -25.65 0.01 -18.45
N GLY A 25 -25.74 -0.27 -19.75
CA GLY A 25 -25.35 0.66 -20.83
C GLY A 25 -23.90 0.48 -21.31
N ASP A 26 -23.14 1.59 -21.46
CA ASP A 26 -21.76 1.56 -21.98
C ASP A 26 -20.83 0.78 -21.04
N VAL A 27 -20.43 -0.40 -21.51
CA VAL A 27 -19.59 -1.35 -20.77
C VAL A 27 -18.22 -0.78 -20.47
N ILE A 28 -17.68 0.06 -21.36
CA ILE A 28 -16.36 0.66 -21.18
C ILE A 28 -16.41 1.62 -19.99
N PHE A 29 -17.41 2.48 -19.94
CA PHE A 29 -17.61 3.41 -18.83
C PHE A 29 -17.77 2.66 -17.49
N LEU A 30 -18.60 1.62 -17.47
CA LEU A 30 -18.83 0.80 -16.29
C LEU A 30 -17.53 0.20 -15.74
N LEU A 31 -16.70 -0.39 -16.63
CA LEU A 31 -15.43 -0.98 -16.23
C LEU A 31 -14.43 0.05 -15.72
N VAL A 32 -14.33 1.20 -16.39
CA VAL A 32 -13.44 2.28 -15.96
C VAL A 32 -13.83 2.76 -14.56
N GLN A 33 -15.13 2.99 -14.33
CA GLN A 33 -15.64 3.41 -13.01
C GLN A 33 -15.48 2.33 -11.94
N ALA A 34 -15.73 1.07 -12.27
CA ALA A 34 -15.54 -0.06 -11.36
C ALA A 34 -14.07 -0.18 -10.91
N VAL A 35 -13.12 -0.02 -11.84
CA VAL A 35 -11.69 -0.02 -11.51
C VAL A 35 -11.34 1.20 -10.66
N GLU A 36 -11.80 2.41 -11.01
CA GLU A 36 -11.56 3.64 -10.23
C GLU A 36 -12.02 3.50 -8.78
N ASN A 37 -13.20 2.91 -8.57
CA ASN A 37 -13.77 2.64 -7.24
C ASN A 37 -12.97 1.64 -6.40
N ILE A 38 -12.10 0.83 -7.01
CA ILE A 38 -11.33 -0.21 -6.30
C ILE A 38 -9.86 0.19 -6.13
N LYS A 39 -9.35 1.13 -6.93
CA LYS A 39 -7.94 1.58 -6.87
C LYS A 39 -7.51 1.93 -5.43
N PRO A 40 -6.51 1.24 -4.87
CA PRO A 40 -5.96 1.60 -3.56
C PRO A 40 -4.90 2.69 -3.70
N ILE A 41 -4.99 3.75 -2.90
CA ILE A 41 -4.01 4.86 -2.90
C ILE A 41 -2.72 4.49 -2.14
N CYS A 42 -2.88 3.85 -0.98
CA CYS A 42 -1.77 3.43 -0.12
C CYS A 42 -1.76 1.91 -0.01
N GLU A 43 -0.58 1.32 0.19
CA GLU A 43 -0.37 -0.06 0.61
C GLU A 43 0.50 -0.11 1.86
N VAL A 44 0.66 -1.30 2.44
CA VAL A 44 1.49 -1.52 3.63
C VAL A 44 2.62 -2.45 3.24
N GLU A 45 3.85 -1.95 3.30
CA GLU A 45 5.08 -2.68 2.99
C GLU A 45 5.78 -3.12 4.27
N LYS A 46 6.38 -4.31 4.26
CA LYS A 46 7.15 -4.80 5.40
C LYS A 46 8.58 -4.31 5.30
N VAL A 47 9.02 -3.50 6.24
CA VAL A 47 10.39 -2.94 6.30
C VAL A 47 11.09 -3.46 7.54
N LYS A 48 12.29 -4.01 7.38
CA LYS A 48 13.12 -4.48 8.50
C LYS A 48 14.02 -3.34 8.99
N ARG A 49 13.92 -2.99 10.28
CA ARG A 49 14.75 -1.97 10.92
C ARG A 49 15.20 -2.45 12.30
N ALA A 50 16.49 -2.34 12.59
CA ALA A 50 17.07 -2.69 13.90
C ALA A 50 16.62 -4.08 14.43
N GLY A 51 16.58 -5.08 13.55
CA GLY A 51 16.21 -6.46 13.91
C GLY A 51 14.70 -6.76 13.94
N THR A 52 13.83 -5.75 13.95
CA THR A 52 12.36 -5.92 13.94
C THR A 52 11.78 -5.61 12.56
N THR A 53 10.67 -6.27 12.19
CA THR A 53 9.94 -5.98 10.94
C THR A 53 8.73 -5.11 11.25
N TYR A 54 8.64 -3.95 10.61
CA TYR A 54 7.55 -3.00 10.76
C TYR A 54 6.68 -2.99 9.50
N ASP A 55 5.38 -2.79 9.71
CA ASP A 55 4.42 -2.51 8.67
C ASP A 55 4.41 -1.00 8.38
N VAL A 56 4.94 -0.61 7.23
CA VAL A 56 5.14 0.78 6.83
C VAL A 56 4.15 1.13 5.71
N PRO A 57 3.28 2.13 5.91
CA PRO A 57 2.39 2.57 4.84
C PRO A 57 3.18 3.30 3.75
N SER A 58 2.95 2.92 2.49
CA SER A 58 3.60 3.47 1.31
C SER A 58 2.57 3.83 0.25
N ILE A 59 2.87 4.82 -0.60
CA ILE A 59 1.99 5.25 -1.69
C ILE A 59 2.20 4.32 -2.89
N VAL A 60 1.12 3.79 -3.45
CA VAL A 60 1.17 2.86 -4.58
C VAL A 60 1.29 3.64 -5.89
N GLY A 61 2.20 3.25 -6.78
CA GLY A 61 2.31 3.82 -8.13
C GLY A 61 1.09 3.49 -9.01
N ARG A 62 0.73 4.39 -9.94
CA ARG A 62 -0.54 4.32 -10.72
C ARG A 62 -0.74 2.97 -11.44
N ASP A 63 0.28 2.45 -12.11
CA ASP A 63 0.21 1.19 -12.86
C ASP A 63 -0.07 0.00 -11.94
N ARG A 64 0.52 0.04 -10.74
CA ARG A 64 0.30 -0.96 -9.69
C ARG A 64 -1.09 -0.82 -9.07
N GLN A 65 -1.61 0.39 -8.89
CA GLN A 65 -2.99 0.61 -8.42
C GLN A 65 -4.01 -0.03 -9.36
N GLN A 66 -3.86 0.18 -10.66
CA GLN A 66 -4.72 -0.44 -11.68
C GLN A 66 -4.60 -1.97 -11.65
N SER A 67 -3.37 -2.48 -11.60
CA SER A 67 -3.11 -3.92 -11.54
C SER A 67 -3.71 -4.60 -10.31
N LEU A 68 -3.61 -3.96 -9.14
CA LEU A 68 -4.21 -4.44 -7.89
C LEU A 68 -5.74 -4.42 -7.96
N ALA A 69 -6.33 -3.34 -8.50
CA ALA A 69 -7.77 -3.23 -8.63
C ALA A 69 -8.35 -4.33 -9.53
N ILE A 70 -7.75 -4.54 -10.72
CA ILE A 70 -8.16 -5.62 -11.63
C ILE A 70 -8.01 -7.00 -10.96
N ARG A 71 -6.92 -7.21 -10.24
CA ARG A 71 -6.68 -8.47 -9.52
C ARG A 71 -7.76 -8.74 -8.47
N TRP A 72 -8.12 -7.75 -7.66
CA TRP A 72 -9.15 -7.93 -6.63
C TRP A 72 -10.55 -8.15 -7.21
N ILE A 73 -10.87 -7.53 -8.35
CA ILE A 73 -12.13 -7.83 -9.07
C ILE A 73 -12.15 -9.29 -9.53
N LEU A 74 -11.04 -9.78 -10.11
CA LEU A 74 -10.95 -11.18 -10.55
C LEU A 74 -10.99 -12.17 -9.38
N GLU A 75 -10.37 -11.83 -8.25
CA GLU A 75 -10.47 -12.63 -7.02
C GLU A 75 -11.91 -12.69 -6.51
N GLY A 76 -12.64 -11.57 -6.51
CA GLY A 76 -14.06 -11.53 -6.15
C GLY A 76 -14.94 -12.38 -7.07
N ALA A 77 -14.64 -12.38 -8.37
CA ALA A 77 -15.31 -13.24 -9.34
C ALA A 77 -15.02 -14.74 -9.12
N GLU A 78 -13.80 -15.10 -8.72
CA GLU A 78 -13.45 -16.50 -8.44
C GLU A 78 -14.12 -16.99 -7.14
N GLU A 79 -14.16 -16.16 -6.11
CA GLU A 79 -14.82 -16.47 -4.84
C GLU A 79 -16.35 -16.56 -5.00
N GLY A 80 -16.92 -15.68 -5.83
CA GLY A 80 -18.33 -15.73 -6.23
C GLY A 80 -18.66 -17.01 -7.01
N ARG A 81 -17.73 -17.51 -7.84
CA ARG A 81 -17.87 -18.77 -8.58
C ARG A 81 -17.96 -19.96 -7.63
N ILE A 82 -17.06 -20.01 -6.64
CA ILE A 82 -17.00 -21.09 -5.65
C ILE A 82 -18.25 -21.09 -4.77
N SER A 83 -18.65 -19.93 -4.25
CA SER A 83 -19.79 -19.81 -3.32
C SER A 83 -21.15 -20.09 -3.96
N LYS A 84 -21.38 -19.62 -5.20
CA LYS A 84 -22.69 -19.72 -5.87
C LYS A 84 -22.75 -20.83 -6.94
N SER A 85 -21.69 -21.63 -7.09
CA SER A 85 -21.56 -22.68 -8.12
C SER A 85 -22.01 -22.22 -9.52
N THR A 86 -21.69 -20.97 -9.88
CA THR A 86 -22.20 -20.32 -11.10
C THR A 86 -21.10 -20.30 -12.17
N SER A 87 -21.45 -20.22 -13.46
CA SER A 87 -20.47 -19.96 -14.53
C SER A 87 -19.61 -18.74 -14.20
N LEU A 88 -18.32 -18.82 -14.56
CA LEU A 88 -17.34 -17.77 -14.36
C LEU A 88 -17.77 -16.45 -15.02
N GLU A 89 -18.49 -16.49 -16.15
CA GLU A 89 -18.97 -15.27 -16.81
C GLU A 89 -20.00 -14.52 -15.96
N LYS A 90 -20.96 -15.25 -15.39
CA LYS A 90 -21.99 -14.65 -14.52
C LYS A 90 -21.38 -14.10 -13.25
N SER A 91 -20.42 -14.82 -12.66
CA SER A 91 -19.75 -14.35 -11.45
C SER A 91 -18.85 -13.14 -11.71
N SER A 92 -18.12 -13.13 -12.83
CA SER A 92 -17.33 -11.98 -13.28
C SER A 92 -18.20 -10.75 -13.49
N PHE A 93 -19.36 -10.91 -14.14
CA PHE A 93 -20.33 -9.83 -14.30
C PHE A 93 -20.83 -9.30 -12.95
N SER A 94 -21.25 -10.17 -12.03
CA SER A 94 -21.67 -9.77 -10.68
C SER A 94 -20.57 -8.98 -9.97
N SER A 95 -19.32 -9.47 -10.00
CA SER A 95 -18.21 -8.80 -9.34
C SER A 95 -17.91 -7.41 -9.91
N ILE A 96 -18.08 -7.22 -11.22
CA ILE A 96 -17.89 -5.93 -11.88
C ILE A 96 -19.01 -4.95 -11.48
N VAL A 97 -20.27 -5.41 -11.42
CA VAL A 97 -21.40 -4.58 -10.96
C VAL A 97 -21.27 -4.23 -9.49
N ASP A 98 -20.86 -5.19 -8.65
CA ASP A 98 -20.62 -4.95 -7.22
C ASP A 98 -19.50 -3.92 -7.03
N ALA A 99 -18.41 -4.03 -7.79
CA ALA A 99 -17.32 -3.05 -7.83
C ALA A 99 -17.80 -1.64 -8.23
N TYR A 100 -18.62 -1.56 -9.28
CA TYR A 100 -19.23 -0.30 -9.73
C TYR A 100 -20.09 0.34 -8.62
N ARG A 101 -20.87 -0.47 -7.91
CA ARG A 101 -21.72 -0.04 -6.79
C ARG A 101 -20.98 0.12 -5.46
N GLN A 102 -19.64 0.08 -5.47
CA GLN A 102 -18.78 0.20 -4.28
C GLN A 102 -19.11 -0.85 -3.19
N ARG A 103 -19.43 -2.07 -3.62
CA ARG A 103 -19.76 -3.20 -2.76
C ARG A 103 -18.91 -4.42 -3.12
N GLY A 104 -19.08 -5.47 -2.33
CA GLY A 104 -18.40 -6.74 -2.55
C GLY A 104 -16.98 -6.79 -2.01
N ILE A 105 -16.35 -7.94 -2.27
CA ILE A 105 -15.12 -8.37 -1.61
C ILE A 105 -13.94 -7.47 -1.99
N ALA A 106 -13.88 -7.04 -3.25
CA ALA A 106 -12.83 -6.15 -3.73
C ALA A 106 -12.88 -4.77 -3.06
N HIS A 107 -14.07 -4.21 -2.85
CA HIS A 107 -14.21 -2.94 -2.14
C HIS A 107 -13.85 -3.06 -0.66
N MET A 108 -14.28 -4.15 0.00
CA MET A 108 -13.90 -4.44 1.39
C MET A 108 -12.38 -4.60 1.55
N LYS A 109 -11.70 -5.28 0.61
CA LYS A 109 -10.23 -5.38 0.59
C LYS A 109 -9.56 -4.01 0.52
N ARG A 110 -10.03 -3.12 -0.37
CA ARG A 110 -9.53 -1.74 -0.46
C ARG A 110 -9.67 -1.01 0.87
N GLN A 111 -10.87 -1.05 1.46
CA GLN A 111 -11.18 -0.34 2.70
C GLN A 111 -10.37 -0.87 3.88
N ASN A 112 -10.23 -2.19 4.01
CA ASN A 112 -9.41 -2.82 5.05
C ASN A 112 -7.94 -2.41 4.93
N LEU A 113 -7.42 -2.35 3.71
CA LEU A 113 -6.05 -1.98 3.46
C LEU A 113 -5.79 -0.49 3.74
N HIS A 114 -6.73 0.41 3.42
CA HIS A 114 -6.66 1.83 3.82
C HIS A 114 -6.78 2.02 5.32
N ARG A 115 -7.67 1.28 5.98
CA ARG A 115 -7.80 1.30 7.44
C ARG A 115 -6.50 0.84 8.11
N LEU A 116 -5.91 -0.24 7.62
CA LEU A 116 -4.63 -0.75 8.11
C LEU A 116 -3.51 0.27 7.93
N ALA A 117 -3.42 0.90 6.75
CA ALA A 117 -2.45 1.96 6.48
C ALA A 117 -2.64 3.16 7.41
N SER A 118 -3.89 3.55 7.71
CA SER A 118 -4.19 4.63 8.66
C SER A 118 -3.74 4.29 10.08
N VAL A 119 -3.98 3.07 10.54
CA VAL A 119 -3.55 2.60 11.87
C VAL A 119 -2.02 2.61 11.99
N LYS A 120 -1.32 2.24 10.91
CA LYS A 120 0.14 2.15 10.87
C LYS A 120 0.84 3.45 10.44
N ARG A 121 0.11 4.56 10.33
CA ARG A 121 0.64 5.87 9.90
C ARG A 121 1.86 6.33 10.70
N ARG A 122 1.94 5.99 11.99
CA ARG A 122 3.08 6.33 12.85
C ARG A 122 4.41 5.80 12.32
N PHE A 123 4.41 4.70 11.57
CA PHE A 123 5.61 4.05 11.05
C PHE A 123 6.02 4.52 9.66
N ALA A 124 5.33 5.52 9.09
CA ALA A 124 5.65 6.07 7.76
C ALA A 124 7.12 6.54 7.65
N HIS A 125 7.72 6.95 8.76
CA HIS A 125 9.10 7.41 8.82
C HIS A 125 10.15 6.32 8.59
N PHE A 126 9.79 5.05 8.72
CA PHE A 126 10.71 3.95 8.42
C PHE A 126 10.90 3.69 6.92
N ARG A 127 10.16 4.41 6.05
CA ARG A 127 10.29 4.29 4.60
C ARG A 127 11.65 4.74 4.09
N TRP A 128 12.22 5.79 4.68
CA TRP A 128 13.52 6.29 4.26
C TRP A 128 14.62 5.61 5.06
N PRO A 129 15.72 5.21 4.40
CA PRO A 129 16.93 4.88 5.13
C PRO A 129 17.36 6.17 5.84
N THR A 130 17.16 6.25 7.16
CA THR A 130 17.96 7.22 7.91
C THR A 130 19.39 6.80 7.65
N ARG A 131 20.19 7.72 7.11
CA ARG A 131 21.64 7.53 7.07
C ARG A 131 22.02 7.01 8.46
N PRO A 132 22.86 5.98 8.58
CA PRO A 132 23.52 5.79 9.86
C PRO A 132 24.04 7.17 10.21
N VAL A 133 23.65 7.72 11.36
CA VAL A 133 24.43 8.79 11.95
C VAL A 133 25.80 8.15 12.02
N GLN A 134 26.70 8.55 11.12
CA GLN A 134 28.09 8.32 11.34
C GLN A 134 28.31 9.11 12.62
N ASP A 135 28.30 8.39 13.74
CA ASP A 135 28.97 8.85 14.94
C ASP A 135 30.41 9.03 14.50
N GLU A 136 30.72 10.15 13.84
CA GLU A 136 32.05 10.55 13.43
C GLU A 136 32.86 10.54 14.71
N PRO A 137 33.68 9.51 14.97
CA PRO A 137 34.40 9.41 16.22
C PRO A 137 35.53 10.45 16.29
N GLY A 138 35.66 11.31 15.26
CA GLY A 138 36.64 12.37 15.13
C GLY A 138 36.26 13.68 15.81
N VAL A 139 34.99 14.11 15.79
CA VAL A 139 34.66 15.47 16.27
C VAL A 139 34.74 15.58 17.80
N ILE A 140 34.33 14.53 18.52
CA ILE A 140 34.43 14.48 19.99
C ILE A 140 35.88 14.22 20.44
N LYS A 141 36.68 13.47 19.65
CA LYS A 141 38.10 13.24 19.97
C LYS A 141 38.96 14.49 19.79
N VAL A 142 38.68 15.35 18.82
CA VAL A 142 39.43 16.60 18.63
C VAL A 142 39.26 17.51 19.85
N LEU A 143 38.05 17.59 20.41
CA LEU A 143 37.78 18.37 21.63
C LEU A 143 38.45 17.78 22.89
N LEU A 144 38.53 16.45 23.01
CA LEU A 144 39.20 15.77 24.14
C LEU A 144 40.73 15.71 24.03
N SER A 145 41.30 16.05 22.87
CA SER A 145 42.76 16.10 22.64
C SER A 145 43.36 17.50 22.77
N ALA A 146 42.53 18.54 22.88
CA ALA A 146 42.98 19.89 23.16
C ALA A 146 43.28 20.03 24.67
N SER A 147 44.48 20.50 24.96
CA SER A 147 45.15 20.58 26.26
C SER A 147 44.24 20.75 27.50
N PRO A 148 44.57 20.12 28.65
CA PRO A 148 43.83 20.22 29.92
C PRO A 148 43.51 21.65 30.40
N LEU A 149 44.22 22.65 29.88
CA LEU A 149 44.04 24.06 30.19
C LEU A 149 42.77 24.70 29.56
N VAL A 150 42.22 24.12 28.50
CA VAL A 150 41.02 24.67 27.82
C VAL A 150 39.73 24.28 28.56
N TYR A 151 39.70 23.08 29.15
CA TYR A 151 38.60 22.62 29.99
C TYR A 151 38.42 23.50 31.24
N ASP A 152 39.52 23.96 31.83
CA ASP A 152 39.51 24.76 33.06
C ASP A 152 38.98 26.20 32.83
N LEU A 153 39.14 26.73 31.61
CA LEU A 153 38.58 28.04 31.20
C LEU A 153 37.10 27.96 30.83
N LEU A 154 36.65 26.86 30.22
CA LEU A 154 35.23 26.67 29.87
C LEU A 154 34.37 26.34 31.09
N PHE A 155 34.89 25.58 32.07
CA PHE A 155 34.15 25.29 33.30
C PHE A 155 34.00 26.51 34.21
N LYS A 156 35.00 27.42 34.22
CA LYS A 156 34.94 28.69 34.96
C LYS A 156 34.01 29.74 34.33
N SER A 157 33.67 29.61 33.05
CA SER A 157 32.76 30.54 32.36
C SER A 157 31.28 30.13 32.44
N ILE A 158 30.96 28.90 32.87
CA ILE A 158 29.58 28.37 32.92
C ILE A 158 29.13 28.11 34.38
N ALA A 159 30.02 28.21 35.37
CA ALA A 159 29.67 28.02 36.76
C ALA A 159 29.44 29.34 37.52
N PHE A 160 28.20 29.49 37.97
CA PHE A 160 27.59 30.38 38.98
C PHE A 160 26.78 31.60 38.50
N PRO A 161 25.62 31.94 39.12
CA PRO A 161 24.93 31.31 40.27
C PRO A 161 23.43 31.02 40.03
N VAL A 162 22.93 29.86 40.47
CA VAL A 162 21.53 29.75 40.94
C VAL A 162 21.55 28.94 42.23
N ILE A 163 21.60 29.66 43.35
CA ILE A 163 21.10 29.22 44.64
C ILE A 163 19.70 29.81 44.74
N PHE A 164 18.67 28.97 44.68
CA PHE A 164 17.50 28.95 45.57
C PHE A 164 16.77 27.63 45.37
#